data_AF-A0AA51D996-F1
#
_entry.id   AF-A0AA51D996-F1
#
_cell.length_a   1.000
_cell.length_b   1.000
_cell.length_c   1.000
_cell.angle_alpha   90.00
_cell.angle_beta   90.00
_cell.angle_gamma   90.00
#
_symmetry.space_group_name_H-M   'P 1'
#
loop_
_entity.id
_entity.type
_entity.pdbx_description
1 polymer ?
#
loop_
_entity_poly.entity_id
_entity_poly.type
_entity_poly.pdbx_seq_one_letter_code
_entity_poly.pdbx_strand_id
1 'polypeptide(L)'
;MPTTYAHYTFGQEVLKLIDEDINKIINKNKDLFNIGLHGPDILFYYKPLKSNRISKVGHNLHERIAADFFGNAKDVINASSDYEASLSYIFGFICHFVLDSHCHPYIIKNEGRIITHSHIETEFDRVLMLKDNLNPVLFRPTSHIKCDCEYSEVISSFYKEISKGEIKDALKSMKQCLNFLVAPGRVKRNLLMLGLKISGNYENMVGLLMSYSPIEECNEMNEKLYEIYNESTNLAAEMVDYYYRNLKADGKLDQRFNRNFL
;
A
#
# COMPACT_ATOMS: atom_id res chain seq x y z
N MET A 1 0.80 7.94 1.34
CA MET A 1 0.65 6.66 0.66
C MET A 1 0.26 6.83 -0.80
N PRO A 2 1.21 6.76 -1.78
CA PRO A 2 0.85 6.55 -3.18
C PRO A 2 -0.31 5.56 -3.23
N THR A 3 -1.37 5.83 -3.99
CA THR A 3 -2.61 5.10 -3.72
C THR A 3 -2.54 3.63 -4.16
N THR A 4 -3.64 2.93 -3.95
CA THR A 4 -3.83 1.50 -4.16
C THR A 4 -3.35 1.01 -5.54
N TYR A 5 -3.43 1.82 -6.61
CA TYR A 5 -3.00 1.38 -7.95
C TYR A 5 -1.49 1.53 -8.17
N ALA A 6 -0.87 2.62 -7.67
CA ALA A 6 0.56 2.81 -7.72
C ALA A 6 1.32 1.65 -7.05
N HIS A 7 0.91 1.25 -5.83
CA HIS A 7 1.53 0.10 -5.18
C HIS A 7 1.29 -1.22 -5.92
N TYR A 8 0.08 -1.41 -6.45
CA TYR A 8 -0.25 -2.63 -7.19
C TYR A 8 0.64 -2.80 -8.43
N THR A 9 0.69 -1.76 -9.26
CA THR A 9 1.50 -1.72 -10.49
C THR A 9 2.98 -1.78 -10.19
N PHE A 10 3.45 -1.08 -9.14
CA PHE A 10 4.83 -1.15 -8.68
C PHE A 10 5.25 -2.59 -8.38
N GLY A 11 4.43 -3.31 -7.61
CA GLY A 11 4.65 -4.72 -7.34
C GLY A 11 4.68 -5.58 -8.61
N GLN A 12 3.85 -5.28 -9.62
CA GLN A 12 3.88 -6.02 -10.89
C GLN A 12 5.16 -5.75 -11.70
N GLU A 13 5.70 -4.53 -11.66
CA GLU A 13 6.97 -4.19 -12.30
C GLU A 13 8.14 -4.88 -11.59
N VAL A 14 8.17 -4.86 -10.25
CA VAL A 14 9.19 -5.55 -9.46
C VAL A 14 9.20 -7.06 -9.76
N LEU A 15 8.03 -7.66 -9.94
CA LEU A 15 7.92 -9.08 -10.27
C LEU A 15 8.62 -9.49 -11.57
N LYS A 16 8.82 -8.55 -12.51
CA LYS A 16 9.55 -8.81 -13.76
C LYS A 16 11.07 -8.88 -13.55
N LEU A 17 11.56 -8.38 -12.41
CA LEU A 17 13.00 -8.19 -12.13
C LEU A 17 13.54 -9.18 -11.10
N ILE A 18 12.67 -9.78 -10.27
CA ILE A 18 13.09 -10.72 -9.22
C ILE A 18 13.52 -12.08 -9.79
N ASP A 19 14.34 -12.78 -9.01
CA ASP A 19 14.79 -14.13 -9.27
C ASP A 19 13.64 -15.14 -9.48
N GLU A 20 13.86 -16.15 -10.32
CA GLU A 20 12.85 -17.12 -10.73
C GLU A 20 12.26 -17.90 -9.54
N ASP A 21 13.06 -18.22 -8.53
CA ASP A 21 12.61 -18.99 -7.37
C ASP A 21 11.69 -18.15 -6.48
N ILE A 22 12.05 -16.87 -6.27
CA ILE A 22 11.19 -15.91 -5.55
C ILE A 22 9.90 -15.67 -6.35
N ASN A 23 10.00 -15.56 -7.67
CA ASN A 23 8.86 -15.36 -8.56
C ASN A 23 7.86 -16.53 -8.48
N LYS A 24 8.35 -17.78 -8.43
CA LYS A 24 7.51 -18.98 -8.21
C LYS A 24 6.79 -18.95 -6.87
N ILE A 25 7.49 -18.61 -5.79
CA ILE A 25 6.90 -18.47 -4.44
C ILE A 25 5.76 -17.45 -4.46
N ILE A 26 6.02 -16.26 -5.02
CA ILE A 26 5.02 -15.19 -5.09
C ILE A 26 3.84 -15.61 -5.96
N ASN A 27 4.07 -16.18 -7.15
CA ASN A 27 2.96 -16.53 -8.04
C ASN A 27 2.05 -17.63 -7.46
N LYS A 28 2.60 -18.55 -6.65
CA LYS A 28 1.80 -19.54 -5.92
C LYS A 28 0.90 -18.90 -4.86
N ASN A 29 1.32 -17.79 -4.25
CA ASN A 29 0.59 -17.06 -3.21
C ASN A 29 0.31 -15.60 -3.62
N LYS A 30 -0.06 -15.39 -4.88
CA LYS A 30 -0.12 -14.08 -5.54
C LYS A 30 -1.03 -13.09 -4.80
N ASP A 31 -2.12 -13.57 -4.24
CA ASP A 31 -3.08 -12.74 -3.51
C ASP A 31 -2.47 -12.17 -2.22
N LEU A 32 -1.63 -12.93 -1.51
CA LEU A 32 -0.94 -12.45 -0.31
C LEU A 32 0.12 -11.41 -0.66
N PHE A 33 0.87 -11.61 -1.74
CA PHE A 33 1.77 -10.58 -2.26
C PHE A 33 1.01 -9.29 -2.60
N ASN A 34 -0.09 -9.42 -3.35
CA ASN A 34 -0.95 -8.29 -3.72
C ASN A 34 -1.55 -7.56 -2.51
N ILE A 35 -1.85 -8.26 -1.42
CA ILE A 35 -2.26 -7.65 -0.14
C ILE A 35 -1.07 -6.98 0.55
N GLY A 36 0.10 -7.63 0.53
CA GLY A 36 1.36 -7.11 1.08
C GLY A 36 1.78 -5.79 0.42
N LEU A 37 1.45 -5.56 -0.85
CA LEU A 37 1.69 -4.27 -1.53
C LEU A 37 1.00 -3.07 -0.87
N HIS A 38 0.04 -3.29 0.03
CA HIS A 38 -0.57 -2.22 0.84
C HIS A 38 0.08 -2.07 2.22
N GLY A 39 1.07 -2.90 2.57
CA GLY A 39 1.84 -2.80 3.80
C GLY A 39 0.96 -2.60 5.05
N PRO A 40 1.25 -1.60 5.91
CA PRO A 40 0.44 -1.31 7.09
C PRO A 40 -0.85 -0.54 6.78
N ASP A 41 -1.08 -0.06 5.55
CA ASP A 41 -2.28 0.74 5.23
C ASP A 41 -3.59 0.03 5.44
N ILE A 42 -3.57 -1.30 5.28
CA ILE A 42 -4.76 -2.11 5.51
C ILE A 42 -5.35 -1.82 6.90
N LEU A 43 -4.51 -1.47 7.88
CA LEU A 43 -4.90 -1.19 9.26
C LEU A 43 -5.67 0.13 9.41
N PHE A 44 -5.46 1.11 8.52
CA PHE A 44 -6.22 2.37 8.51
C PHE A 44 -7.69 2.14 8.17
N TYR A 45 -7.99 1.05 7.47
CA TYR A 45 -9.35 0.67 7.11
C TYR A 45 -10.07 -0.15 8.18
N TYR A 46 -9.45 -0.47 9.31
CA TYR A 46 -10.23 -0.99 10.44
C TYR A 46 -11.03 0.15 11.07
N LYS A 47 -12.37 0.15 10.88
CA LYS A 47 -13.28 1.19 11.39
C LYS A 47 -12.80 2.62 11.03
N PRO A 48 -12.67 2.95 9.73
CA PRO A 48 -11.87 4.08 9.25
C PRO A 48 -12.41 5.47 9.64
N LEU A 49 -13.67 5.57 10.04
CA LEU A 49 -14.30 6.84 10.41
C LEU A 49 -13.92 7.33 11.82
N LYS A 50 -13.17 6.54 12.60
CA LYS A 50 -12.74 6.90 13.96
C LYS A 50 -11.35 6.32 14.27
N SER A 51 -10.52 7.13 14.93
CA SER A 51 -9.26 6.64 15.49
C SER A 51 -9.51 5.47 16.44
N ASN A 52 -8.68 4.44 16.33
CA ASN A 52 -8.78 3.21 17.11
C ASN A 52 -7.40 2.55 17.25
N ARG A 53 -7.31 1.53 18.12
CA ARG A 53 -6.05 0.83 18.43
C ARG A 53 -5.34 0.29 17.18
N ILE A 54 -6.09 -0.20 16.18
CA ILE A 54 -5.56 -0.85 14.98
C ILE A 54 -4.99 0.21 14.03
N SER A 55 -5.74 1.29 13.77
CA SER A 55 -5.23 2.43 12.99
C SER A 55 -3.97 3.05 13.61
N LYS A 56 -3.86 3.08 14.94
CA LYS A 56 -2.65 3.54 15.65
C LYS A 56 -1.45 2.63 15.44
N VAL A 57 -1.64 1.31 15.35
CA VAL A 57 -0.56 0.38 14.95
C VAL A 57 -0.08 0.71 13.55
N GLY A 58 -0.99 0.97 12.60
CA GLY A 58 -0.66 1.45 11.26
C GLY A 58 0.19 2.71 11.29
N HIS A 59 -0.23 3.77 12.01
CA HIS A 59 0.52 5.03 12.09
C HIS A 59 1.92 4.82 12.71
N ASN A 60 1.99 4.08 13.81
CA ASN A 60 3.25 3.79 14.49
C ASN A 60 4.25 3.05 13.59
N LEU A 61 3.78 2.16 12.71
CA LEU A 61 4.65 1.45 11.76
C LEU A 61 5.23 2.39 10.71
N HIS A 62 4.46 3.38 10.23
CA HIS A 62 4.96 4.36 9.26
C HIS A 62 6.02 5.29 9.84
N GLU A 63 5.91 5.64 11.13
CA GLU A 63 6.82 6.58 11.79
C GLU A 63 8.11 5.93 12.31
N ARG A 64 8.07 4.63 12.65
CA ARG A 64 9.21 3.90 13.21
C ARG A 64 10.16 3.39 12.12
N ILE A 65 11.39 3.13 12.54
CA ILE A 65 12.39 2.47 11.69
C ILE A 65 11.87 1.08 11.29
N ALA A 66 11.85 0.80 9.99
CA ALA A 66 11.28 -0.42 9.45
C ALA A 66 12.06 -1.68 9.82
N ALA A 67 13.36 -1.54 10.11
CA ALA A 67 14.24 -2.65 10.50
C ALA A 67 13.69 -3.45 11.69
N ASP A 68 13.00 -2.80 12.65
CA ASP A 68 12.39 -3.51 13.78
C ASP A 68 11.26 -4.42 13.31
N PHE A 69 10.37 -3.93 12.44
CA PHE A 69 9.26 -4.72 11.90
C PHE A 69 9.78 -5.87 11.04
N PHE A 70 10.66 -5.59 10.08
CA PHE A 70 11.22 -6.61 9.20
C PHE A 70 12.14 -7.59 9.95
N GLY A 71 12.80 -7.17 11.03
CA GLY A 71 13.56 -8.07 11.89
C GLY A 71 12.65 -9.10 12.55
N ASN A 72 11.58 -8.64 13.21
CA ASN A 72 10.58 -9.51 13.84
C ASN A 72 9.85 -10.39 12.80
N ALA A 73 9.65 -9.88 11.57
CA ALA A 73 9.00 -10.64 10.50
C ALA A 73 9.80 -11.89 10.11
N LYS A 74 11.13 -11.90 10.24
CA LYS A 74 11.94 -13.12 10.03
C LYS A 74 11.56 -14.24 10.98
N ASP A 75 11.38 -13.92 12.27
CA ASP A 75 10.99 -14.90 13.29
C ASP A 75 9.60 -15.48 13.00
N VAL A 76 8.66 -14.60 12.60
CA VAL A 76 7.30 -15.00 12.19
C VAL A 76 7.35 -15.97 11.00
N ILE A 77 8.13 -15.63 9.97
CA ILE A 77 8.27 -16.47 8.77
C ILE A 77 8.90 -17.82 9.11
N ASN A 78 9.99 -17.83 9.89
CA ASN A 78 10.70 -19.06 10.27
C ASN A 78 9.86 -19.98 11.17
N ALA A 79 8.92 -19.43 11.95
CA ALA A 79 8.00 -20.19 12.77
C ALA A 79 6.69 -20.57 12.04
N SER A 80 6.46 -20.06 10.83
CA SER A 80 5.20 -20.23 10.11
C SER A 80 5.03 -21.65 9.56
N SER A 81 3.84 -22.22 9.74
CA SER A 81 3.45 -23.47 9.08
C SER A 81 3.19 -23.30 7.58
N ASP A 82 2.98 -22.06 7.11
CA ASP A 82 2.83 -21.71 5.70
C ASP A 82 3.91 -20.69 5.30
N TYR A 83 5.12 -21.22 5.16
CA TYR A 83 6.34 -20.46 4.91
C TYR A 83 6.25 -19.62 3.63
N GLU A 84 5.83 -20.22 2.51
CA GLU A 84 5.76 -19.54 1.21
C GLU A 84 4.66 -18.45 1.16
N ALA A 85 3.54 -18.67 1.85
CA ALA A 85 2.50 -17.65 2.01
C ALA A 85 3.02 -16.45 2.80
N SER A 86 3.73 -16.71 3.90
CA SER A 86 4.33 -15.68 4.76
C SER A 86 5.40 -14.88 4.00
N LEU A 87 6.22 -15.56 3.19
CA LEU A 87 7.18 -14.93 2.29
C LEU A 87 6.49 -14.02 1.27
N SER A 88 5.43 -14.49 0.64
CA SER A 88 4.75 -13.71 -0.39
C SER A 88 4.15 -12.42 0.16
N TYR A 89 3.55 -12.48 1.36
CA TYR A 89 3.08 -11.28 2.05
C TYR A 89 4.22 -10.30 2.36
N ILE A 90 5.32 -10.76 2.96
CA ILE A 90 6.42 -9.85 3.33
C ILE A 90 7.11 -9.26 2.10
N PHE A 91 7.22 -9.99 0.99
CA PHE A 91 7.79 -9.44 -0.26
C PHE A 91 6.94 -8.31 -0.83
N GLY A 92 5.61 -8.44 -0.78
CA GLY A 92 4.72 -7.33 -1.10
C GLY A 92 4.94 -6.14 -0.16
N PHE A 93 5.11 -6.41 1.14
CA PHE A 93 5.37 -5.38 2.15
C PHE A 93 6.70 -4.65 1.90
N ILE A 94 7.75 -5.35 1.50
CA ILE A 94 9.03 -4.73 1.14
C ILE A 94 8.85 -3.80 -0.05
N CYS A 95 8.13 -4.22 -1.09
CA CYS A 95 7.83 -3.36 -2.25
C CYS A 95 7.09 -2.10 -1.82
N HIS A 96 6.09 -2.26 -0.95
CA HIS A 96 5.35 -1.15 -0.36
C HIS A 96 6.28 -0.18 0.39
N PHE A 97 7.07 -0.68 1.33
CA PHE A 97 8.05 0.11 2.09
C PHE A 97 9.01 0.89 1.19
N VAL A 98 9.55 0.25 0.16
CA VAL A 98 10.51 0.87 -0.76
C VAL A 98 9.89 2.04 -1.50
N LEU A 99 8.68 1.84 -2.06
CA LEU A 99 8.01 2.91 -2.80
C LEU A 99 7.65 4.07 -1.88
N ASP A 100 7.10 3.78 -0.71
CA ASP A 100 6.69 4.79 0.27
C ASP A 100 7.84 5.68 0.71
N SER A 101 8.91 5.06 1.21
CA SER A 101 10.08 5.77 1.73
C SER A 101 10.91 6.49 0.64
N HIS A 102 10.56 6.33 -0.63
CA HIS A 102 11.13 7.10 -1.74
C HIS A 102 10.18 8.21 -2.22
N CYS A 103 8.88 7.94 -2.29
CA CYS A 103 7.89 8.91 -2.75
C CYS A 103 7.55 9.96 -1.68
N HIS A 104 7.40 9.56 -0.42
CA HIS A 104 6.89 10.44 0.64
C HIS A 104 7.76 11.68 0.89
N PRO A 105 9.11 11.62 0.87
CA PRO A 105 9.92 12.84 1.02
C PRO A 105 9.61 13.89 -0.07
N TYR A 106 9.28 13.45 -1.28
CA TYR A 106 8.88 14.34 -2.37
C TYR A 106 7.43 14.81 -2.21
N ILE A 107 6.49 13.94 -1.85
CA ILE A 107 5.08 14.30 -1.66
C ILE A 107 4.94 15.30 -0.51
N ILE A 108 5.53 15.01 0.65
CA ILE A 108 5.50 15.86 1.85
C ILE A 108 6.11 17.25 1.58
N LYS A 109 7.15 17.31 0.75
CA LYS A 109 7.76 18.60 0.36
C LYS A 109 6.85 19.46 -0.51
N ASN A 110 5.98 18.84 -1.31
CA ASN A 110 5.17 19.53 -2.32
C ASN A 110 3.67 19.60 -1.99
N GLU A 111 3.22 18.94 -0.92
CA GLU A 111 1.85 19.10 -0.45
C GLU A 111 1.60 20.51 0.12
N GLY A 112 0.34 20.92 0.11
CA GLY A 112 -0.10 22.20 0.64
C GLY A 112 -1.59 22.23 0.93
N ARG A 113 -2.09 23.43 1.22
CA ARG A 113 -3.51 23.63 1.59
C ARG A 113 -4.49 23.33 0.44
N ILE A 114 -4.07 23.56 -0.80
CA ILE A 114 -4.91 23.37 -1.99
C ILE A 114 -4.70 21.96 -2.55
N ILE A 115 -3.43 21.63 -2.85
CA ILE A 115 -3.03 20.31 -3.30
C ILE A 115 -2.57 19.51 -2.09
N THR A 116 -3.48 18.74 -1.51
CA THR A 116 -3.19 17.89 -0.34
C THR A 116 -2.39 16.65 -0.74
N HIS A 117 -1.76 16.00 0.25
CA HIS A 117 -1.15 14.67 0.15
C HIS A 117 -1.92 13.72 -0.78
N SER A 118 -3.21 13.51 -0.48
CA SER A 118 -4.08 12.58 -1.19
C SER A 118 -4.43 12.99 -2.62
N HIS A 119 -4.40 14.29 -2.95
CA HIS A 119 -4.56 14.74 -4.33
C HIS A 119 -3.35 14.36 -5.18
N ILE A 120 -2.13 14.56 -4.65
CA ILE A 120 -0.89 14.19 -5.35
C ILE A 120 -0.90 12.69 -5.65
N GLU A 121 -1.25 11.88 -4.67
CA GLU A 121 -1.23 10.42 -4.79
C GLU A 121 -2.30 9.91 -5.76
N THR A 122 -3.52 10.44 -5.67
CA THR A 122 -4.62 10.07 -6.58
C THR A 122 -4.34 10.49 -8.02
N GLU A 123 -3.69 11.64 -8.24
CA GLU A 123 -3.28 12.05 -9.58
C GLU A 123 -2.10 11.23 -10.10
N PHE A 124 -1.21 10.75 -9.24
CA PHE A 124 -0.19 9.80 -9.65
C PHE A 124 -0.81 8.45 -10.09
N ASP A 125 -1.79 7.94 -9.34
CA ASP A 125 -2.60 6.78 -9.72
C ASP A 125 -3.28 6.99 -11.09
N ARG A 126 -3.83 8.19 -11.34
CA ARG A 126 -4.39 8.55 -12.65
C ARG A 126 -3.37 8.38 -13.77
N VAL A 127 -2.16 8.90 -13.61
CA VAL A 127 -1.11 8.83 -14.64
C VAL A 127 -0.78 7.38 -14.97
N LEU A 128 -0.66 6.52 -13.95
CA LEU A 128 -0.42 5.10 -14.14
C LEU A 128 -1.59 4.39 -14.84
N MET A 129 -2.83 4.65 -14.41
CA MET A 129 -4.03 4.08 -15.04
C MET A 129 -4.15 4.48 -16.51
N LEU A 130 -3.86 5.75 -16.85
CA LEU A 130 -3.90 6.23 -18.23
C LEU A 130 -2.83 5.56 -19.11
N LYS A 131 -1.61 5.34 -18.57
CA LYS A 131 -0.55 4.58 -19.27
C LYS A 131 -0.97 3.14 -19.56
N ASP A 132 -1.77 2.55 -18.68
CA ASP A 132 -2.30 1.18 -18.84
C ASP A 132 -3.62 1.12 -19.65
N ASN A 133 -4.01 2.23 -20.30
CA ASN A 133 -5.26 2.36 -21.07
C ASN A 133 -6.54 2.10 -20.24
N LEU A 134 -6.50 2.41 -18.94
CA LEU A 134 -7.64 2.31 -18.04
C LEU A 134 -8.35 3.67 -17.88
N ASN A 135 -9.64 3.63 -17.56
CA ASN A 135 -10.39 4.84 -17.20
C ASN A 135 -10.29 5.10 -15.69
N PRO A 136 -9.62 6.18 -15.25
CA PRO A 136 -9.35 6.42 -13.83
C PRO A 136 -10.62 6.61 -12.99
N VAL A 137 -11.69 7.18 -13.59
CA VAL A 137 -12.94 7.49 -12.89
C VAL A 137 -13.82 6.24 -12.71
N LEU A 138 -13.62 5.22 -13.55
CA LEU A 138 -14.37 3.96 -13.50
C LEU A 138 -13.60 2.83 -12.80
N PHE A 139 -12.27 2.96 -12.69
CA PHE A 139 -11.42 1.91 -12.15
C PHE A 139 -11.76 1.60 -10.70
N ARG A 140 -11.71 0.30 -10.36
CA ARG A 140 -11.94 -0.19 -8.99
C ARG A 140 -10.59 -0.55 -8.37
N PRO A 141 -10.09 0.25 -7.41
CA PRO A 141 -8.72 0.15 -6.95
C PRO A 141 -8.42 -1.14 -6.17
N THR A 142 -9.42 -1.86 -5.65
CA THR A 142 -9.20 -3.00 -4.74
C THR A 142 -9.58 -4.35 -5.34
N SER A 143 -9.56 -4.50 -6.67
CA SER A 143 -9.98 -5.74 -7.35
C SER A 143 -9.07 -6.92 -7.00
N HIS A 144 -7.77 -6.68 -6.78
CA HIS A 144 -6.74 -7.65 -6.40
C HIS A 144 -6.74 -8.09 -4.93
N ILE A 145 -7.51 -7.42 -4.06
CA ILE A 145 -7.52 -7.73 -2.62
C ILE A 145 -8.54 -8.85 -2.35
N LYS A 146 -8.10 -9.99 -1.82
CA LYS A 146 -8.99 -11.06 -1.35
C LYS A 146 -9.16 -11.02 0.17
N CYS A 147 -10.37 -11.33 0.65
CA CYS A 147 -10.74 -11.21 2.07
C CYS A 147 -10.97 -12.58 2.72
N ASP A 148 -9.99 -13.47 2.55
CA ASP A 148 -10.08 -14.87 2.97
C ASP A 148 -9.58 -15.08 4.39
N CYS A 149 -10.13 -16.08 5.09
CA CYS A 149 -9.74 -16.39 6.47
C CYS A 149 -8.28 -16.83 6.56
N GLU A 150 -7.83 -17.65 5.63
CA GLU A 150 -6.47 -18.19 5.56
C GLU A 150 -5.44 -17.06 5.39
N TYR A 151 -5.70 -16.11 4.49
CA TYR A 151 -4.82 -14.94 4.31
C TYR A 151 -4.80 -14.06 5.55
N SER A 152 -5.96 -13.87 6.19
CA SER A 152 -6.04 -13.06 7.41
C SER A 152 -5.26 -13.71 8.57
N GLU A 153 -5.18 -15.04 8.60
CA GLU A 153 -4.37 -15.80 9.57
C GLU A 153 -2.88 -15.56 9.34
N VAL A 154 -2.41 -15.74 8.10
CA VAL A 154 -1.01 -15.43 7.72
C VAL A 154 -0.66 -13.98 8.07
N ILE A 155 -1.46 -13.02 7.65
CA ILE A 155 -1.20 -11.59 7.87
C ILE A 155 -1.18 -11.25 9.37
N SER A 156 -2.14 -11.78 10.15
CA SER A 156 -2.22 -11.49 11.59
C SER A 156 -0.98 -11.92 12.37
N SER A 157 -0.26 -12.95 11.90
CA SER A 157 0.96 -13.42 12.55
C SER A 157 2.09 -12.36 12.57
N PHE A 158 2.07 -11.39 11.64
CA PHE A 158 3.03 -10.28 11.60
C PHE A 158 2.71 -9.17 12.61
N TYR A 159 1.57 -9.24 13.31
CA TYR A 159 1.12 -8.20 14.23
C TYR A 159 0.76 -8.80 15.60
N LYS A 160 1.62 -8.59 16.60
CA LYS A 160 1.45 -9.17 17.96
C LYS A 160 0.08 -8.90 18.60
N GLU A 161 -0.53 -7.75 18.31
CA GLU A 161 -1.78 -7.33 18.95
C GLU A 161 -3.00 -7.32 18.03
N ILE A 162 -2.92 -7.86 16.80
CA ILE A 162 -4.04 -7.79 15.85
C ILE A 162 -4.50 -9.21 15.49
N SER A 163 -5.76 -9.49 15.77
CA SER A 163 -6.36 -10.79 15.47
C SER A 163 -6.65 -10.98 13.98
N LYS A 164 -6.73 -12.23 13.52
CA LYS A 164 -7.17 -12.56 12.15
C LYS A 164 -8.55 -12.02 11.81
N GLY A 165 -9.45 -11.90 12.80
CA GLY A 165 -10.76 -11.28 12.62
C GLY A 165 -10.66 -9.78 12.31
N GLU A 166 -9.82 -9.05 13.06
CA GLU A 166 -9.58 -7.62 12.83
C GLU A 166 -8.92 -7.37 11.46
N ILE A 167 -7.95 -8.19 11.04
CA ILE A 167 -7.36 -8.11 9.69
C ILE A 167 -8.43 -8.33 8.62
N LYS A 168 -9.26 -9.37 8.75
CA LYS A 168 -10.33 -9.65 7.78
C LYS A 168 -11.31 -8.51 7.66
N ASP A 169 -11.70 -7.91 8.79
CA ASP A 169 -12.60 -6.76 8.83
C ASP A 169 -11.96 -5.53 8.18
N ALA A 170 -10.67 -5.30 8.42
CA ALA A 170 -9.91 -4.21 7.81
C ALA A 170 -9.85 -4.34 6.28
N LEU A 171 -9.52 -5.53 5.76
CA LEU A 171 -9.49 -5.80 4.31
C LEU A 171 -10.88 -5.63 3.66
N LYS A 172 -11.95 -6.13 4.31
CA LYS A 172 -13.32 -5.94 3.83
C LYS A 172 -13.70 -4.47 3.80
N SER A 173 -13.38 -3.74 4.87
CA SER A 173 -13.69 -2.32 4.98
C SER A 173 -12.90 -1.50 3.98
N MET A 174 -11.64 -1.84 3.70
CA MET A 174 -10.83 -1.23 2.64
C MET A 174 -11.51 -1.35 1.28
N LYS A 175 -11.93 -2.56 0.90
CA LYS A 175 -12.68 -2.79 -0.34
C LYS A 175 -13.98 -2.00 -0.37
N GLN A 176 -14.74 -1.99 0.72
CA GLN A 176 -16.02 -1.28 0.79
C GLN A 176 -15.82 0.23 0.65
N CYS A 177 -14.89 0.81 1.41
CA CYS A 177 -14.58 2.25 1.42
C CYS A 177 -14.11 2.72 0.05
N LEU A 178 -13.07 2.09 -0.50
CA LEU A 178 -12.46 2.53 -1.75
C LEU A 178 -13.40 2.31 -2.95
N ASN A 179 -14.15 1.20 -3.02
CA ASN A 179 -15.16 1.04 -4.08
C ASN A 179 -16.36 1.97 -3.90
N PHE A 180 -16.69 2.37 -2.67
CA PHE A 180 -17.73 3.36 -2.43
C PHE A 180 -17.33 4.74 -2.98
N LEU A 181 -16.05 5.12 -2.86
CA LEU A 181 -15.50 6.35 -3.42
C LEU A 181 -15.50 6.37 -4.97
N VAL A 182 -15.57 5.23 -5.66
CA VAL A 182 -15.73 5.18 -7.12
C VAL A 182 -17.11 5.72 -7.52
N ALA A 183 -17.17 7.00 -7.91
CA ALA A 183 -18.40 7.73 -8.19
C ALA A 183 -18.34 8.48 -9.55
N PRO A 184 -18.52 7.77 -10.68
CA PRO A 184 -18.51 8.38 -12.01
C PRO A 184 -19.75 9.26 -12.27
N GLY A 185 -20.91 8.88 -11.72
CA GLY A 185 -22.15 9.65 -11.88
C GLY A 185 -22.21 10.86 -10.95
N ARG A 186 -22.70 12.00 -11.46
CA ARG A 186 -22.84 13.26 -10.71
C ARG A 186 -23.71 13.12 -9.45
N VAL A 187 -24.77 12.32 -9.52
CA VAL A 187 -25.70 12.13 -8.39
C VAL A 187 -25.01 11.47 -7.20
N LYS A 188 -24.38 10.30 -7.41
CA LYS A 188 -23.62 9.59 -6.35
C LYS A 188 -22.52 10.48 -5.79
N ARG A 189 -21.76 11.17 -6.66
CA ARG A 189 -20.67 12.05 -6.26
C ARG A 189 -21.16 13.20 -5.37
N ASN A 190 -22.23 13.89 -5.75
CA ASN A 190 -22.78 15.00 -4.96
C ASN A 190 -23.27 14.53 -3.59
N LEU A 191 -23.96 13.39 -3.53
CA LEU A 191 -24.41 12.81 -2.25
C LEU A 191 -23.24 12.41 -1.35
N LEU A 192 -22.19 11.82 -1.94
CA LEU A 192 -20.97 11.44 -1.22
C LEU A 192 -20.27 12.67 -0.64
N MET A 193 -20.07 13.71 -1.45
CA MET A 193 -19.45 14.96 -1.01
C MET A 193 -20.26 15.64 0.11
N LEU A 194 -21.59 15.64 0.01
CA LEU A 194 -22.46 16.16 1.06
C LEU A 194 -22.33 15.35 2.35
N GLY A 195 -22.36 14.01 2.26
CA GLY A 195 -22.18 13.12 3.42
C GLY A 195 -20.82 13.29 4.10
N LEU A 196 -19.75 13.46 3.32
CA LEU A 196 -18.41 13.76 3.85
C LEU A 196 -18.36 15.10 4.57
N LYS A 197 -19.01 16.15 4.05
CA LYS A 197 -19.12 17.46 4.72
C LYS A 197 -19.89 17.36 6.03
N ILE A 198 -21.05 16.69 6.04
CA ILE A 198 -21.88 16.53 7.24
C ILE A 198 -21.14 15.73 8.32
N SER A 199 -20.40 14.69 7.93
CA SER A 199 -19.65 13.86 8.88
C SER A 199 -18.33 14.46 9.36
N GLY A 200 -17.90 15.61 8.80
CA GLY A 200 -16.62 16.23 9.10
C GLY A 200 -15.40 15.53 8.46
N ASN A 201 -15.62 14.55 7.58
CA ASN A 201 -14.54 13.78 6.93
C ASN A 201 -14.17 14.30 5.53
N TYR A 202 -14.67 15.47 5.15
CA TYR A 202 -14.47 16.04 3.81
C TYR A 202 -12.99 16.24 3.48
N GLU A 203 -12.25 16.96 4.31
CA GLU A 203 -10.84 17.29 4.02
C GLU A 203 -9.96 16.02 3.93
N ASN A 204 -10.23 15.02 4.77
CA ASN A 204 -9.46 13.78 4.81
C ASN A 204 -9.74 12.86 3.62
N MET A 205 -10.99 12.81 3.12
CA MET A 205 -11.42 11.79 2.15
C MET A 205 -11.64 12.34 0.73
N VAL A 206 -11.81 13.65 0.56
CA VAL A 206 -12.08 14.22 -0.78
C VAL A 206 -10.94 13.98 -1.75
N GLY A 207 -9.68 14.03 -1.29
CA GLY A 207 -8.53 13.78 -2.15
C GLY A 207 -8.41 12.33 -2.63
N LEU A 208 -9.11 11.38 -1.99
CA LEU A 208 -9.20 9.99 -2.44
C LEU A 208 -10.25 9.80 -3.56
N LEU A 209 -11.07 10.82 -3.83
CA LEU A 209 -12.05 10.80 -4.90
C LEU A 209 -11.40 11.29 -6.20
N MET A 210 -11.08 10.35 -7.10
CA MET A 210 -10.56 10.64 -8.43
C MET A 210 -11.35 11.75 -9.15
N SER A 211 -10.72 12.87 -9.49
CA SER A 211 -11.35 13.99 -10.19
C SER A 211 -11.87 13.58 -11.59
N TYR A 212 -12.74 14.38 -12.22
CA TYR A 212 -13.19 14.07 -13.59
C TYR A 212 -12.12 14.38 -14.64
N SER A 213 -11.39 15.46 -14.42
CA SER A 213 -10.29 15.92 -15.25
C SER A 213 -9.00 15.93 -14.43
N PRO A 214 -7.83 15.75 -15.06
CA PRO A 214 -6.54 15.87 -14.39
C PRO A 214 -6.40 17.20 -13.65
N ILE A 215 -5.65 17.20 -12.55
CA ILE A 215 -5.26 18.41 -11.82
C ILE A 215 -3.94 18.88 -12.43
N GLU A 216 -3.99 19.96 -13.22
CA GLU A 216 -2.82 20.41 -14.01
C GLU A 216 -1.64 20.81 -13.13
N GLU A 217 -1.90 21.30 -11.92
CA GLU A 217 -0.89 21.63 -10.91
C GLU A 217 -0.06 20.40 -10.49
N CYS A 218 -0.58 19.18 -10.67
CA CYS A 218 0.14 17.95 -10.36
C CYS A 218 1.04 17.45 -11.49
N ASN A 219 1.05 18.06 -12.68
CA ASN A 219 1.77 17.52 -13.84
C ASN A 219 3.28 17.35 -13.60
N GLU A 220 3.98 18.40 -13.16
CA GLU A 220 5.42 18.34 -12.85
C GLU A 220 5.71 17.38 -11.68
N MET A 221 4.84 17.37 -10.66
CA MET A 221 4.94 16.44 -9.55
C MET A 221 4.81 14.98 -10.01
N ASN A 222 3.88 14.70 -10.90
CA ASN A 222 3.63 13.37 -11.43
C ASN A 222 4.79 12.87 -12.31
N GLU A 223 5.40 13.74 -13.11
CA GLU A 223 6.61 13.41 -13.87
C GLU A 223 7.73 12.99 -12.93
N LYS A 224 7.99 13.78 -11.88
CA LYS A 224 9.03 13.47 -10.90
C LYS A 224 8.73 12.21 -10.08
N LEU A 225 7.48 12.01 -9.68
CA LEU A 225 7.05 10.79 -9.00
C LEU A 225 7.22 9.55 -9.89
N TYR A 226 7.00 9.67 -11.20
CA TYR A 226 7.22 8.58 -12.14
C TYR A 226 8.71 8.23 -12.27
N GLU A 227 9.62 9.20 -12.25
CA GLU A 227 11.06 8.96 -12.18
C GLU A 227 11.42 8.18 -10.90
N ILE A 228 10.98 8.68 -9.73
CA ILE A 228 11.21 8.04 -8.43
C ILE A 228 10.65 6.60 -8.42
N TYR A 229 9.44 6.41 -8.95
CA TYR A 229 8.81 5.10 -9.09
C TYR A 229 9.69 4.14 -9.90
N ASN A 230 10.19 4.56 -11.07
CA ASN A 230 11.01 3.70 -11.92
C ASN A 230 12.36 3.38 -11.27
N GLU A 231 13.02 4.37 -10.68
CA GLU A 231 14.28 4.19 -9.94
C GLU A 231 14.12 3.20 -8.77
N SER A 232 12.95 3.18 -8.14
CA SER A 232 12.65 2.33 -6.99
C SER A 232 12.43 0.85 -7.35
N THR A 233 12.12 0.52 -8.61
CA THR A 233 11.79 -0.86 -9.02
C THR A 233 12.97 -1.83 -8.84
N ASN A 234 14.16 -1.46 -9.33
CA ASN A 234 15.37 -2.27 -9.17
C ASN A 234 15.73 -2.42 -7.69
N LEU A 235 15.67 -1.33 -6.93
CA LEU A 235 15.95 -1.38 -5.49
C LEU A 235 15.00 -2.32 -4.75
N ALA A 236 13.70 -2.29 -5.05
CA ALA A 236 12.74 -3.18 -4.43
C ALA A 236 13.03 -4.65 -4.75
N ALA A 237 13.40 -4.96 -5.99
CA ALA A 237 13.80 -6.32 -6.38
C ALA A 237 15.06 -6.78 -5.64
N GLU A 238 16.08 -5.93 -5.56
CA GLU A 238 17.32 -6.19 -4.81
C GLU A 238 17.05 -6.40 -3.31
N MET A 239 16.17 -5.60 -2.72
CA MET A 239 15.79 -5.74 -1.31
C MET A 239 15.00 -7.02 -1.03
N VAL A 240 14.11 -7.42 -1.93
CA VAL A 240 13.39 -8.70 -1.83
C VAL A 240 14.37 -9.87 -1.89
N ASP A 241 15.30 -9.87 -2.84
CA ASP A 241 16.33 -10.90 -2.98
C ASP A 241 17.26 -10.95 -1.76
N TYR A 242 17.78 -9.79 -1.33
CA TYR A 242 18.58 -9.66 -0.12
C TYR A 242 17.84 -10.24 1.08
N TYR A 243 16.57 -9.86 1.27
CA TYR A 243 15.79 -10.27 2.41
C TYR A 243 15.58 -11.79 2.40
N TYR A 244 15.24 -12.38 1.26
CA TYR A 244 15.07 -13.83 1.09
C TYR A 244 16.36 -14.60 1.42
N ARG A 245 17.51 -14.17 0.88
CA ARG A 245 18.82 -14.82 1.11
C ARG A 245 19.28 -14.73 2.56
N ASN A 246 18.83 -13.71 3.30
CA ASN A 246 19.25 -13.44 4.67
C ASN A 246 18.20 -13.79 5.73
N LEU A 247 17.15 -14.57 5.41
CA LEU A 247 16.09 -14.95 6.36
C LEU A 247 16.60 -15.69 7.61
N LYS A 248 17.68 -16.47 7.47
CA LYS A 248 18.30 -17.24 8.55
C LYS A 248 19.61 -16.63 9.07
N ALA A 249 20.01 -15.48 8.54
CA ALA A 249 21.25 -14.84 8.94
C ALA A 249 21.05 -14.10 10.27
N ASP A 250 21.89 -14.43 11.25
CA ASP A 250 22.01 -13.67 12.49
C ASP A 250 22.80 -12.38 12.19
N GLY A 251 22.11 -11.25 12.13
CA GLY A 251 22.74 -9.98 11.78
C GLY A 251 21.76 -8.83 11.59
N LYS A 252 22.31 -7.62 11.53
CA LYS A 252 21.52 -6.42 11.18
C LYS A 252 21.03 -6.54 9.73
N LEU A 253 19.79 -6.13 9.51
CA LEU A 253 19.25 -5.96 8.16
C LEU A 253 20.06 -4.91 7.39
N ASP A 254 19.92 -4.95 6.06
CA ASP A 254 20.45 -3.93 5.17
C ASP A 254 20.12 -2.51 5.67
N GLN A 255 21.07 -1.58 5.53
CA GLN A 255 20.91 -0.21 6.02
C GLN A 255 19.68 0.49 5.44
N ARG A 256 19.17 0.06 4.28
CA ARG A 256 17.95 0.60 3.68
C ARG A 256 16.70 0.40 4.55
N PHE A 257 16.68 -0.62 5.41
CA PHE A 257 15.62 -0.82 6.41
C PHE A 257 15.77 0.11 7.63
N ASN A 258 16.90 0.82 7.81
CA ASN A 258 17.09 1.84 8.84
C ASN A 258 16.42 3.19 8.47
N ARG A 259 15.29 3.13 7.78
CA ARG A 259 14.43 4.25 7.40
C ARG A 259 13.00 3.92 7.84
N ASN A 260 12.19 4.95 8.02
CA ASN A 260 10.74 4.79 8.17
C ASN A 260 10.07 4.92 6.78
N PHE A 261 8.75 5.01 6.73
CA PHE A 261 7.99 5.02 5.48
C PHE A 261 7.80 6.44 4.91
N LEU A 262 8.18 7.48 5.67
CA LEU A 262 7.91 8.90 5.39
C LEU A 262 9.15 9.64 4.85
#